data_AF-W6LF46-F1
#
_entry.id   AF-W6LF46-F1
#
_cell.length_a   1.000
_cell.length_b   1.000
_cell.length_c   1.000
_cell.angle_alpha   90.00
_cell.angle_beta   90.00
_cell.angle_gamma   90.00
#
_symmetry.space_group_name_H-M   'P 1'
#
loop_
_entity.id
_entity.type
_entity.pdbx_description
1 polymer ?
#
loop_
_entity_poly.entity_id
_entity_poly.type
_entity_poly.pdbx_seq_one_letter_code
_entity_poly.pdbx_strand_id
1 'polypeptide(L)'
;MCEKCNLNYGRLDKPTCAACPTGCLNCTNNISRCDKCADGYNLNNEGDVCEIICHDDNCLKCKDGQMCETCKPGYGLNPEGKCGLCSVTNCAECNDDVTKCTICDDALEPSTQKDACVKFDGVSRVSGPLFIGLISVLGTAVLL
;
A
#
# COMPACT_ATOMS: atom_id res chain seq x y z
N MET A 1 8.94 9.66 46.94
CA MET A 1 8.24 8.80 45.97
C MET A 1 8.01 9.64 44.72
N CYS A 2 8.61 9.28 43.59
CA CYS A 2 8.35 10.00 42.34
C CYS A 2 7.08 9.40 41.73
N GLU A 3 5.95 10.08 41.87
CA GLU A 3 4.65 9.60 41.39
C GLU A 3 4.39 9.90 39.91
N LYS A 4 5.33 10.55 39.23
CA LYS A 4 5.22 10.98 37.84
C LYS A 4 6.27 10.28 36.99
N CYS A 5 5.82 9.66 35.90
CA CYS A 5 6.70 9.16 34.86
C CYS A 5 7.27 10.33 34.05
N ASN A 6 8.45 10.13 33.47
CA ASN A 6 9.08 11.11 32.58
C ASN A 6 8.29 11.23 31.25
N LEU A 7 8.59 12.26 30.45
CA LEU A 7 8.05 12.39 29.09
C LEU A 7 8.32 11.12 28.28
N ASN A 8 7.36 10.72 27.43
CA ASN A 8 7.37 9.45 26.68
C ASN A 8 7.25 8.18 27.54
N TYR A 9 6.96 8.29 28.84
CA TYR A 9 6.67 7.16 29.72
C TYR A 9 5.31 7.31 30.40
N GLY A 10 4.57 6.21 30.47
CA GLY A 10 3.28 6.11 31.16
C GLY A 10 3.35 5.12 32.31
N ARG A 11 2.32 5.12 33.15
CA ARG A 11 2.23 4.23 34.31
C ARG A 11 1.78 2.85 33.84
N LEU A 12 2.62 1.83 34.05
CA LEU A 12 2.24 0.44 33.81
C LEU A 12 1.59 -0.15 35.06
N ASP A 13 2.29 -0.08 36.20
CA ASP A 13 1.84 -0.56 37.51
C ASP A 13 2.46 0.30 38.63
N LYS A 14 2.07 0.13 39.90
CA LYS A 14 2.78 0.79 41.02
C LYS A 14 4.09 0.03 41.33
N PRO A 15 5.28 0.66 41.33
CA PRO A 15 5.69 2.01 40.91
C PRO A 15 6.39 2.05 39.54
N THR A 16 6.07 1.14 38.63
CA THR A 16 6.76 0.92 37.36
C THR A 16 6.21 1.80 36.23
N CYS A 17 7.10 2.54 35.58
CA CYS A 17 6.80 3.24 34.32
C CYS A 17 7.25 2.39 33.13
N ALA A 18 6.51 2.47 32.02
CA ALA A 18 6.88 1.86 30.75
C ALA A 18 6.88 2.93 29.64
N ALA A 19 7.57 2.64 28.53
CA ALA A 19 7.60 3.55 27.39
C ALA A 19 6.22 3.65 26.75
N CYS A 20 5.85 4.85 26.34
CA CYS A 20 4.66 5.09 25.54
C CYS A 20 4.78 4.46 24.14
N PRO A 21 3.66 4.29 23.42
CA PRO A 21 3.68 3.85 22.03
C PRO A 21 4.53 4.79 21.15
N THR A 22 5.01 4.29 20.02
CA THR A 22 5.78 5.09 19.06
C THR A 22 5.07 6.39 18.70
N GLY A 23 5.82 7.50 18.64
CA GLY A 23 5.27 8.81 18.32
C GLY A 23 4.44 9.46 19.44
N CYS A 24 4.35 8.84 20.61
CA CYS A 24 3.56 9.36 21.73
C CYS A 24 4.42 10.08 22.79
N LEU A 25 4.04 11.32 23.13
CA LEU A 25 4.67 12.10 24.19
C LEU A 25 4.09 11.79 25.58
N ASN A 26 2.82 11.42 25.66
CA ASN A 26 2.12 11.20 26.91
C ASN A 26 1.10 10.04 26.81
N CYS A 27 1.23 9.06 27.68
CA CYS A 27 0.36 7.89 27.78
C CYS A 27 0.01 7.60 29.26
N THR A 28 -0.33 8.65 30.02
CA THR A 28 -0.37 8.59 31.49
C THR A 28 -1.45 7.64 32.01
N ASN A 29 -2.60 7.57 31.34
CA ASN A 29 -3.77 6.82 31.80
C ASN A 29 -3.76 5.36 31.33
N ASN A 30 -3.15 5.09 30.18
CA ASN A 30 -3.10 3.77 29.58
C ASN A 30 -1.85 3.70 28.70
N ILE A 31 -0.95 2.77 29.01
CA ILE A 31 0.30 2.59 28.29
C ILE A 31 0.13 2.17 26.82
N SER A 32 -1.05 1.66 26.46
CA SER A 32 -1.41 1.30 25.09
C SER A 32 -2.08 2.44 24.32
N ARG A 33 -2.31 3.59 24.96
CA ARG A 33 -2.96 4.75 24.33
C ARG A 33 -2.11 6.00 24.44
N CYS A 34 -2.32 6.94 23.53
CA CYS A 34 -1.65 8.22 23.54
C CYS A 34 -2.60 9.38 23.79
N ASP A 35 -2.28 10.19 24.79
CA ASP A 35 -2.97 11.44 25.10
C ASP A 35 -2.45 12.61 24.22
N LYS A 36 -1.18 12.55 23.79
CA LYS A 36 -0.54 13.60 22.97
C LYS A 36 0.58 13.06 22.09
N CYS A 37 0.50 13.28 20.79
CA CYS A 37 1.52 12.88 19.83
C CYS A 37 2.72 13.85 19.78
N ALA A 38 3.86 13.31 19.37
CA ALA A 38 5.06 14.07 19.04
C ALA A 38 4.89 14.80 17.71
N ASP A 39 5.73 15.80 17.47
CA ASP A 39 5.75 16.50 16.19
C ASP A 39 6.02 15.50 15.04
N GLY A 40 5.28 15.65 13.93
CA GLY A 40 5.32 14.70 12.82
C GLY A 40 4.39 13.49 12.97
N TYR A 41 3.61 13.42 14.05
CA TYR A 41 2.58 12.41 14.26
C TYR A 41 1.22 13.05 14.59
N ASN A 42 0.13 12.38 14.23
CA ASN A 42 -1.23 12.75 14.59
C ASN A 42 -1.97 11.59 15.25
N LEU A 43 -2.98 11.90 16.07
CA LEU A 43 -3.88 10.85 16.57
C LEU A 43 -4.64 10.23 15.40
N ASN A 44 -4.74 8.90 15.41
CA ASN A 44 -5.57 8.14 14.50
C ASN A 44 -7.06 8.52 14.68
N ASN A 45 -7.91 8.01 13.79
CA ASN A 45 -9.36 8.29 13.84
C ASN A 45 -10.05 7.80 15.13
N GLU A 46 -9.46 6.80 15.81
CA GLU A 46 -9.96 6.28 17.10
C GLU A 46 -9.53 7.16 18.28
N GLY A 47 -8.60 8.08 18.06
CA GLY A 47 -8.16 9.08 19.03
C GLY A 47 -7.22 8.55 20.11
N ASP A 48 -6.57 7.41 19.90
CA ASP A 48 -5.79 6.75 20.93
C ASP A 48 -4.40 6.23 20.50
N VAL A 49 -4.06 6.29 19.21
CA VAL A 49 -2.71 5.93 18.72
C VAL A 49 -2.15 7.04 17.85
N CYS A 50 -0.84 7.28 17.93
CA CYS A 50 -0.15 8.25 17.08
C CYS A 50 0.32 7.60 15.77
N GLU A 51 -0.15 8.12 14.66
CA GLU A 51 0.26 7.72 13.30
C GLU A 51 1.16 8.80 12.70
N ILE A 52 2.19 8.36 11.96
CA ILE A 52 3.14 9.27 11.32
C ILE A 52 2.42 10.08 10.23
N ILE A 53 2.74 11.36 10.14
CA ILE A 53 2.21 12.25 9.09
C ILE A 53 3.07 12.10 7.85
N CYS A 54 2.44 11.76 6.72
CA CYS A 54 3.10 11.70 5.43
C CYS A 54 3.05 13.07 4.73
N HIS A 55 4.18 13.54 4.21
CA HIS A 55 4.26 14.81 3.48
C HIS A 55 3.70 14.75 2.06
N ASP A 56 3.50 13.54 1.53
CA ASP A 56 2.88 13.33 0.23
C ASP A 56 1.37 13.11 0.43
N ASP A 57 0.56 14.02 -0.12
CA ASP A 57 -0.90 13.99 0.01
C ASP A 57 -1.53 12.72 -0.58
N ASN A 58 -0.85 12.04 -1.50
CA ASN A 58 -1.33 10.81 -2.14
C ASN A 58 -0.83 9.54 -1.45
N CYS A 59 -0.12 9.68 -0.34
CA CYS A 59 0.43 8.59 0.44
C CYS A 59 -0.48 8.22 1.63
N LEU A 60 -0.81 6.93 1.75
CA LEU A 60 -1.57 6.39 2.89
C LEU A 60 -0.65 5.97 4.04
N LYS A 61 0.54 5.47 3.74
CA LYS A 61 1.54 5.03 4.73
C LYS A 61 2.92 5.40 4.24
N CYS A 62 3.73 5.96 5.12
CA CYS A 62 5.08 6.39 4.79
C CYS A 62 6.07 6.00 5.89
N LYS A 63 7.32 5.92 5.46
CA LYS A 63 8.48 5.80 6.31
C LYS A 63 9.09 7.19 6.54
N ASP A 64 9.34 7.50 7.81
CA ASP A 64 9.99 8.74 8.27
C ASP A 64 9.30 10.03 7.76
N GLY A 65 8.00 9.96 7.41
CA GLY A 65 7.21 11.06 6.86
C GLY A 65 7.52 11.42 5.40
N GLN A 66 8.58 10.84 4.81
CA GLN A 66 9.10 11.25 3.50
C GLN A 66 8.91 10.22 2.40
N MET A 67 9.26 8.96 2.65
CA MET A 67 9.17 7.90 1.64
C MET A 67 7.82 7.22 1.75
N CYS A 68 7.04 7.21 0.69
CA CYS A 68 5.78 6.49 0.72
C CYS A 68 6.00 4.98 0.60
N GLU A 69 5.23 4.21 1.37
CA GLU A 69 5.19 2.75 1.32
C GLU A 69 3.88 2.25 0.71
N THR A 70 2.80 3.03 0.81
CA THR A 70 1.49 2.67 0.25
C THR A 70 0.78 3.91 -0.28
N CYS A 71 0.47 3.90 -1.57
CA CYS A 71 -0.24 4.99 -2.23
C CYS A 71 -1.76 4.85 -2.15
N LYS A 72 -2.48 5.95 -2.33
CA LYS A 72 -3.94 5.94 -2.53
C LYS A 72 -4.31 5.21 -3.83
N PRO A 73 -5.54 4.68 -3.95
CA PRO A 73 -6.03 4.10 -5.20
C PRO A 73 -5.87 5.07 -6.39
N GLY A 74 -5.47 4.57 -7.55
CA GLY A 74 -5.12 5.38 -8.73
C GLY A 74 -3.70 5.97 -8.73
N TYR A 75 -2.92 5.75 -7.67
CA TYR A 75 -1.53 6.17 -7.56
C TYR A 75 -0.61 4.98 -7.33
N GLY A 76 0.65 5.12 -7.73
CA GLY A 76 1.70 4.14 -7.52
C GLY A 76 3.01 4.79 -7.13
N LEU A 77 3.96 3.99 -6.63
CA LEU A 77 5.28 4.51 -6.28
C LEU A 77 6.07 4.87 -7.54
N ASN A 78 6.67 6.05 -7.53
CA ASN A 78 7.63 6.48 -8.52
C ASN A 78 9.07 6.14 -8.06
N PRO A 79 10.09 6.30 -8.92
CA PRO A 79 11.50 6.05 -8.56
C PRO A 79 12.03 6.94 -7.42
N GLU A 80 11.35 8.03 -7.08
CA GLU A 80 11.70 8.94 -5.98
C GLU A 80 11.07 8.51 -4.65
N GLY A 81 10.28 7.44 -4.63
CA GLY A 81 9.56 6.96 -3.45
C GLY A 81 8.34 7.82 -3.09
N LYS A 82 7.75 8.50 -4.08
CA LYS A 82 6.54 9.33 -3.97
C LYS A 82 5.38 8.71 -4.74
N CYS A 83 4.16 9.08 -4.40
CA CYS A 83 2.96 8.60 -5.07
C CYS A 83 2.64 9.45 -6.30
N GLY A 84 2.87 8.87 -7.47
CA GLY A 84 2.50 9.45 -8.76
C GLY A 84 1.24 8.80 -9.31
N LEU A 85 0.53 9.51 -10.20
CA LEU A 85 -0.58 8.93 -10.94
C LEU A 85 -0.08 7.74 -11.77
N CYS A 86 -0.90 6.70 -11.94
CA CYS A 86 -0.59 5.60 -12.84
C CYS A 86 -0.28 6.13 -14.25
N SER A 87 0.88 5.74 -14.79
CA SER A 87 1.37 6.16 -16.10
C SER A 87 0.85 5.28 -17.23
N VAL A 88 0.39 4.07 -16.91
CA VAL A 88 -0.21 3.14 -17.87
C VAL A 88 -1.58 3.68 -18.28
N THR A 89 -1.82 3.78 -19.59
CA THR A 89 -3.10 4.26 -20.14
C THR A 89 -4.24 3.28 -19.84
N ASN A 90 -5.41 3.82 -19.46
CA ASN A 90 -6.60 3.08 -19.02
C ASN A 90 -6.35 2.18 -17.79
N CYS A 91 -5.50 2.65 -16.88
CA CYS A 91 -5.18 1.97 -15.65
C CYS A 91 -5.95 2.59 -14.47
N ALA A 92 -6.73 1.78 -13.77
CA ALA A 92 -7.45 2.18 -12.57
C ALA A 92 -6.56 2.07 -11.32
N GLU A 93 -5.69 1.06 -11.25
CA GLU A 93 -4.78 0.86 -10.11
C GLU A 93 -3.39 0.37 -10.55
N CYS A 94 -2.35 0.99 -10.01
CA CYS A 94 -0.94 0.65 -10.25
C CYS A 94 -0.16 0.26 -8.98
N ASN A 95 -0.71 0.55 -7.79
CA ASN A 95 -0.23 0.19 -6.45
C ASN A 95 1.24 0.52 -6.17
N ASP A 96 2.16 -0.37 -6.56
CA ASP A 96 3.56 -0.34 -6.13
C ASP A 96 4.49 0.27 -7.19
N ASP A 97 4.02 0.54 -8.40
CA ASP A 97 4.84 1.09 -9.48
C ASP A 97 3.97 1.83 -10.48
N VAL A 98 4.22 3.13 -10.68
CA VAL A 98 3.49 3.97 -11.65
C VAL A 98 3.52 3.42 -13.08
N THR A 99 4.50 2.59 -13.43
CA THR A 99 4.66 1.97 -14.76
C THR A 99 3.98 0.62 -14.89
N LYS A 100 3.33 0.13 -13.82
CA LYS A 100 2.60 -1.13 -13.80
C LYS A 100 1.12 -0.88 -13.57
N CYS A 101 0.29 -1.79 -14.05
CA CYS A 101 -1.14 -1.75 -13.87
C CYS A 101 -1.64 -3.08 -13.33
N THR A 102 -2.25 -3.03 -12.16
CA THR A 102 -2.84 -4.20 -11.51
C THR A 102 -4.32 -4.33 -11.82
N ILE A 103 -5.01 -3.20 -12.02
CA ILE A 103 -6.42 -3.16 -12.40
C ILE A 103 -6.58 -2.15 -13.53
N CYS A 104 -7.09 -2.61 -14.66
CA CYS A 104 -7.42 -1.77 -15.81
C CYS A 104 -8.86 -1.27 -15.71
N ASP A 105 -9.17 -0.22 -16.47
CA ASP A 105 -10.55 0.25 -16.64
C ASP A 105 -11.44 -0.83 -17.27
N ASP A 106 -12.76 -0.66 -17.15
CA ASP A 106 -13.77 -1.63 -17.57
C ASP A 106 -13.51 -2.21 -18.99
N ALA A 107 -13.65 -3.54 -19.11
CA ALA A 107 -13.45 -4.32 -20.33
C ALA A 107 -12.01 -4.38 -20.87
N LEU A 108 -11.01 -4.03 -20.06
CA LEU A 108 -9.59 -4.25 -20.33
C LEU A 108 -8.96 -5.17 -19.28
N GLU A 109 -7.93 -5.89 -19.68
CA GLU A 109 -7.15 -6.79 -18.83
C GLU A 109 -5.68 -6.35 -18.83
N PRO A 110 -4.97 -6.47 -17.69
CA PRO A 110 -3.53 -6.21 -17.65
C PRO A 110 -2.76 -7.15 -18.59
N SER A 111 -1.74 -6.60 -19.26
CA SER A 111 -0.74 -7.41 -19.96
C SER A 111 0.02 -8.29 -18.96
N THR A 112 0.70 -9.33 -19.45
CA THR A 112 1.54 -10.19 -18.61
C THR A 112 2.64 -9.42 -17.87
N GLN A 113 3.16 -8.37 -18.50
CA GLN A 113 4.19 -7.49 -17.94
C GLN A 113 3.60 -6.32 -17.13
N LYS A 114 2.27 -6.22 -17.09
CA LYS A 114 1.46 -5.18 -16.45
C LYS A 114 1.75 -3.76 -16.94
N ASP A 115 2.44 -3.60 -18.06
CA ASP A 115 2.81 -2.31 -18.64
C ASP A 115 1.76 -1.77 -19.63
N ALA A 116 0.69 -2.51 -19.88
CA ALA A 116 -0.41 -2.13 -20.77
C ALA A 116 -1.73 -2.76 -20.33
N CYS A 117 -2.82 -2.08 -20.64
CA CYS A 117 -4.19 -2.59 -20.52
C CYS A 117 -4.72 -2.92 -21.92
N VAL A 118 -5.07 -4.19 -22.15
CA VAL A 118 -5.43 -4.71 -23.47
C VAL A 118 -6.79 -5.40 -23.42
N LYS A 119 -7.51 -5.40 -24.54
CA LYS A 119 -8.74 -6.18 -24.66
C LYS A 119 -8.39 -7.67 -24.70
N PHE A 120 -9.24 -8.49 -24.09
CA PHE A 120 -9.09 -9.93 -24.17
C PHE A 120 -9.47 -10.42 -25.58
N ASP A 121 -8.48 -10.60 -26.45
CA ASP A 121 -8.70 -11.06 -27.84
C ASP A 121 -8.80 -12.60 -27.97
N GLY A 122 -8.99 -13.35 -26.87
CA GLY A 122 -9.31 -14.79 -26.90
C GLY A 122 -8.21 -15.73 -27.41
N VAL A 123 -7.05 -15.21 -27.81
CA VAL A 123 -5.90 -16.01 -28.28
C VAL A 123 -4.70 -15.70 -27.39
N SER A 124 -4.46 -16.55 -26.38
CA SER A 124 -3.24 -16.54 -25.58
C SER A 124 -2.00 -16.61 -26.48
N ARG A 125 -1.37 -15.46 -26.72
CA ARG A 125 0.01 -15.42 -27.20
C ARG A 125 0.88 -15.83 -26.02
N VAL A 126 1.27 -17.10 -25.98
CA VAL A 126 2.43 -17.54 -25.22
C VAL A 126 3.64 -16.86 -25.88
N SER A 127 3.96 -15.64 -25.47
CA SER A 127 5.16 -14.93 -25.88
C SER A 127 6.34 -15.44 -25.04
N GLY A 128 6.68 -16.71 -25.23
CA GLY A 128 7.92 -17.31 -24.76
C GLY A 128 8.64 -17.92 -25.96
N PRO A 129 9.97 -17.77 -26.08
CA PRO A 129 10.68 -18.51 -27.11
C PRO A 129 10.67 -19.99 -26.72
N LEU A 130 10.31 -20.86 -27.67
CA LEU A 130 10.23 -22.32 -27.59
C LEU A 130 9.02 -22.93 -26.86
N PHE A 131 7.97 -23.28 -27.60
CA PHE A 131 7.43 -24.65 -27.58
C PHE A 131 6.94 -25.03 -28.99
N ILE A 132 7.73 -25.87 -29.64
CA ILE A 132 7.31 -26.69 -30.78
C ILE A 132 6.32 -27.71 -30.21
N GLY A 133 5.06 -27.68 -30.63
CA GLY A 133 4.03 -28.58 -30.09
C GLY A 133 2.67 -28.48 -30.79
N LEU A 134 2.64 -28.92 -32.04
CA LEU A 134 1.52 -29.51 -32.77
C LEU A 134 0.08 -28.92 -32.60
N ILE A 135 -0.31 -28.21 -33.66
CA ILE A 135 -1.65 -28.14 -34.28
C ILE A 135 -2.41 -29.48 -34.07
N SER A 136 -3.60 -29.56 -33.47
CA SER A 136 -4.90 -29.44 -34.16
C SER A 136 -6.01 -29.82 -33.16
N VAL A 137 -6.93 -28.91 -32.84
CA VAL A 137 -8.27 -29.32 -32.38
C VAL A 137 -9.12 -29.39 -33.64
N LEU A 138 -9.12 -30.57 -34.28
CA LEU A 138 -10.04 -30.90 -35.36
C LEU A 138 -11.46 -30.94 -34.81
N GLY A 139 -12.17 -29.83 -34.98
CA GLY A 139 -13.62 -29.88 -35.11
C GLY A 139 -13.95 -30.40 -36.51
N THR A 140 -14.63 -31.53 -36.59
CA THR A 140 -15.64 -31.83 -37.62
C THR A 140 -16.56 -32.91 -37.10
N ALA A 141 -17.80 -32.50 -36.85
CA ALA A 141 -18.95 -33.38 -36.76
C ALA A 141 -19.25 -33.96 -38.16
N VAL A 142 -19.48 -35.27 -38.26
CA VAL A 142 -20.41 -35.85 -39.24
C VAL A 142 -21.11 -37.03 -38.58
N LEU A 143 -22.43 -36.90 -38.50
CA LEU A 143 -23.43 -37.92 -38.22
C LEU A 143 -23.85 -38.52 -39.58
N LEU A 144 -24.13 -39.83 -39.60
CA LEU A 144 -24.54 -40.71 -40.73
C LEU A 144 -23.41 -41.23 -41.64
#